data_AF-A0A380KME0-F1
#
_entry.id   AF-A0A380KME0-F1
#
_cell.length_a   1.000
_cell.length_b   1.000
_cell.length_c   1.000
_cell.angle_alpha   90.00
_cell.angle_beta   90.00
_cell.angle_gamma   90.00
#
_symmetry.space_group_name_H-M   'P 1'
#
loop_
_entity.id
_entity.type
_entity.pdbx_description
1 polymer ?
#
loop_
_entity_poly.entity_id
_entity_poly.type
_entity_poly.pdbx_seq_one_letter_code
_entity_poly.pdbx_strand_id
1 'polypeptide(L)' 'MDRSRTQMQESLHQQEVLNVATMAAQIGQDHLAINGVEVRMVKHDNEISIYDGQNEVLHAKKN' A
#
# COMPACT_ATOMS: atom_id res chain seq x y z
N MET A 1 26.35 4.98 9.29
CA MET A 1 25.61 5.96 8.46
C MET A 1 24.54 5.28 7.60
N ASP A 2 24.55 3.96 7.49
CA ASP A 2 23.65 3.17 6.62
C ASP A 2 22.20 3.08 7.11
N ARG A 3 21.99 3.08 8.44
CA ARG A 3 20.66 2.93 9.03
C ARG A 3 19.69 4.06 8.66
N SER A 4 20.18 5.28 8.48
CA SER A 4 19.36 6.43 8.07
C SER A 4 18.93 6.31 6.61
N ARG A 5 19.81 5.77 5.75
CA ARG A 5 19.51 5.56 4.33
C ARG A 5 18.48 4.45 4.14
N THR A 6 18.60 3.34 4.86
CA THR A 6 17.62 2.25 4.80
C THR A 6 16.23 2.72 5.25
N GLN A 7 16.13 3.41 6.38
CA GLN A 7 14.85 3.95 6.87
C GLN A 7 14.22 4.95 5.90
N MET A 8 15.04 5.78 5.25
CA MET A 8 14.55 6.70 4.21
C MET A 8 13.99 5.93 3.01
N GLN A 9 14.69 4.90 2.53
CA GLN A 9 14.22 4.07 1.41
C GLN A 9 12.91 3.33 1.75
N GLU A 10 12.80 2.79 2.97
CA GLU A 10 11.56 2.15 3.45
C GLU A 10 10.39 3.15 3.50
N SER A 11 10.64 4.37 3.98
CA SER A 11 9.63 5.42 4.06
C SER A 11 9.17 5.86 2.67
N LEU A 12 10.09 5.97 1.70
CA LEU A 12 9.76 6.28 0.31
C LEU A 12 8.93 5.17 -0.34
N HIS A 13 9.31 3.91 -0.09
CA HIS A 13 8.56 2.75 -0.58
C HIS A 13 7.14 2.70 -0.01
N GLN A 14 6.99 2.91 1.30
CA GLN A 14 5.66 2.97 1.94
C GLN A 14 4.79 4.08 1.35
N GLN A 15 5.36 5.25 1.08
CA GLN A 15 4.63 6.34 0.44
C GLN A 15 4.18 5.97 -0.98
N GLU A 16 5.02 5.28 -1.75
CA GLU A 16 4.67 4.86 -3.11
C GLU A 16 3.54 3.81 -3.10
N VAL A 17 3.60 2.84 -2.19
CA VAL A 17 2.54 1.86 -1.97
C VAL A 17 1.21 2.53 -1.63
N LEU A 18 1.20 3.52 -0.73
CA LEU A 18 0.00 4.28 -0.39
C LEU A 18 -0.55 5.09 -1.57
N ASN A 19 0.33 5.68 -2.38
CA ASN A 19 -0.08 6.41 -3.58
C ASN A 19 -0.75 5.46 -4.59
N VAL A 20 -0.16 4.29 -4.84
CA VAL A 20 -0.73 3.27 -5.74
C VAL A 20 -2.06 2.76 -5.22
N ALA A 21 -2.16 2.47 -3.92
CA ALA A 21 -3.42 2.04 -3.31
C ALA A 21 -4.52 3.12 -3.42
N THR A 22 -4.17 4.38 -3.22
CA THR A 22 -5.09 5.51 -3.38
C THR A 22 -5.58 5.61 -4.82
N MET A 23 -4.69 5.49 -5.80
CA MET A 23 -5.06 5.46 -7.21
C MET A 23 -5.99 4.28 -7.53
N ALA A 24 -5.65 3.07 -7.06
CA ALA A 24 -6.45 1.86 -7.23
C ALA A 24 -7.88 2.07 -6.69
N ALA A 25 -8.00 2.64 -5.49
CA ALA A 25 -9.28 2.98 -4.89
C ALA A 25 -10.07 4.01 -5.71
N GLN A 26 -9.42 5.05 -6.22
CA GLN A 26 -10.05 6.09 -7.05
C GLN A 26 -10.61 5.54 -8.36
N ILE A 27 -9.90 4.62 -9.01
CA ILE A 27 -10.35 4.00 -10.27
C ILE A 27 -11.24 2.77 -10.05
N GLY A 28 -11.51 2.40 -8.80
CA GLY A 28 -12.34 1.26 -8.43
C GLY A 28 -11.73 -0.11 -8.75
N GLN A 29 -10.40 -0.21 -8.83
CA GLN A 29 -9.69 -1.47 -9.03
C GLN A 29 -9.15 -1.98 -7.70
N ASP A 30 -9.37 -3.25 -7.38
CA ASP A 30 -8.84 -3.85 -6.15
C ASP A 30 -7.40 -4.37 -6.30
N HIS A 31 -6.84 -4.31 -7.52
CA HIS A 31 -5.46 -4.66 -7.83
C HIS A 31 -4.88 -3.63 -8.79
N LEU A 32 -3.67 -3.15 -8.51
CA LEU A 32 -2.96 -2.22 -9.37
C LEU A 32 -1.46 -2.42 -9.25
N ALA A 33 -0.77 -2.55 -10.38
CA ALA A 33 0.68 -2.64 -10.46
C ALA A 33 1.22 -1.49 -11.31
N ILE A 34 2.01 -0.60 -10.69
CA ILE A 34 2.61 0.58 -11.34
C ILE A 34 4.02 0.78 -10.78
N ASN A 35 4.98 1.10 -11.65
CA ASN A 35 6.36 1.43 -11.28
C ASN A 35 7.08 0.39 -10.40
N GLY A 36 6.72 -0.89 -10.53
CA GLY A 36 7.33 -1.97 -9.74
C GLY A 36 6.71 -2.15 -8.35
N VAL A 37 5.70 -1.36 -8.00
CA VAL A 37 4.85 -1.55 -6.81
C VAL A 37 3.57 -2.27 -7.22
N GLU A 38 3.25 -3.36 -6.53
CA GLU A 38 2.04 -4.15 -6.75
C GLU A 38 1.16 -4.11 -5.51
N VAL A 39 -0.01 -3.47 -5.63
CA VAL A 39 -0.97 -3.35 -4.54
C VAL A 39 -2.16 -4.28 -4.77
N ARG A 40 -2.56 -4.98 -3.72
CA ARG A 40 -3.86 -5.67 -3.62
C ARG A 40 -4.65 -5.12 -2.45
N MET A 41 -5.89 -4.73 -2.69
CA MET A 41 -6.84 -4.29 -1.67
C MET A 41 -7.87 -5.39 -1.41
N VAL A 42 -8.10 -5.68 -0.14
CA VAL A 42 -9.16 -6.58 0.31
C VAL A 42 -10.13 -5.76 1.15
N LYS A 43 -11.37 -5.64 0.66
CA LYS A 43 -12.44 -4.92 1.35
C LYS A 43 -13.38 -5.94 2.00
N HIS A 44 -13.61 -5.77 3.29
CA HIS A 44 -14.68 -6.40 4.05
C HIS A 44 -15.60 -5.29 4.59
N ASP A 45 -16.84 -5.63 4.97
CA ASP A 45 -17.92 -4.65 5.24
C ASP A 45 -17.47 -3.35 5.92
N ASN A 46 -16.68 -3.45 6.99
CA ASN A 46 -16.15 -2.31 7.74
C ASN A 46 -14.62 -2.21 7.74
N GLU A 47 -13.91 -2.98 6.91
CA GLU A 47 -12.47 -3.11 6.98
C GLU A 47 -11.84 -3.06 5.58
N ILE A 48 -10.69 -2.40 5.47
CA ILE A 48 -9.86 -2.43 4.27
C ILE A 48 -8.45 -2.82 4.66
N SER A 49 -7.91 -3.82 3.95
CA SER A 49 -6.52 -4.26 4.08
C SER A 49 -5.82 -4.04 2.75
N ILE A 50 -4.63 -3.45 2.78
CA ILE A 50 -3.79 -3.16 1.63
C ILE A 50 -2.53 -4.01 1.76
N TYR A 51 -2.20 -4.73 0.69
CA TYR A 51 -1.04 -5.60 0.60
C TYR A 51 -0.08 -5.10 -0.49
N ASP A 52 1.21 -5.11 -0.19
CA ASP A 52 2.31 -5.05 -1.15
C ASP A 52 2.87 -6.46 -1.34
N GLY A 53 2.50 -7.10 -2.44
CA GLY A 53 2.69 -8.54 -2.63
C GLY A 53 1.99 -9.38 -1.55
N GLN A 54 2.77 -9.99 -0.64
CA GLN A 54 2.26 -10.77 0.50
C GLN A 54 2.30 -10.01 1.83
N ASN A 55 2.88 -8.81 1.85
CA ASN A 55 3.06 -8.04 3.08
C ASN A 55 1.87 -7.11 3.28
N GLU A 56 1.18 -7.20 4.42
CA GLU A 56 0.17 -6.22 4.80
C GLU A 56 0.85 -4.90 5.19
N VAL A 57 0.47 -3.82 4.52
CA VAL A 57 1.08 -2.49 4.69
C VAL A 57 0.14 -1.50 5.37
N LEU A 58 -1.18 -1.71 5.26
CA LEU A 58 -2.18 -0.88 5.91
C LEU A 58 -3.43 -1.73 6.18
N HIS A 59 -3.95 -1.60 7.40
CA HIS A 59 -5.25 -2.12 7.78
C HIS A 59 -6.04 -0.99 8.43
N ALA A 60 -7.23 -0.72 7.93
CA ALA A 60 -8.12 0.30 8.48
C ALA A 60 -9.51 -0.27 8.68
N LYS A 61 -10.09 0.04 9.84
CA LYS A 61 -11.44 -0.34 10.23
C LYS A 61 -12.29 0.91 10.42
N LYS A 62 -13.49 0.90 9.86
CA LYS A 62 -14.51 1.93 10.09
C LYS A 62 -15.12 1.68 11.47
N ASN A 63 -14.86 2.60 12.41
CA ASN A 63 -15.50 2.66 13.73
C ASN A 63 -16.94 3.18 13.63
#